data_AF-A0A8J5NWV7-F1
#
_entry.id   AF-A0A8J5NWV7-F1
#
_cell.length_a   1.000
_cell.length_b   1.000
_cell.length_c   1.000
_cell.angle_alpha   90.00
_cell.angle_beta   90.00
_cell.angle_gamma   90.00
#
_symmetry.space_group_name_H-M   'P 1'
#
loop_
_entity.id
_entity.type
_entity.pdbx_description
1 polymer ?
#
loop_
_entity_poly.entity_id
_entity_poly.type
_entity_poly.pdbx_seq_one_letter_code
_entity_poly.pdbx_strand_id
1 'polypeptide(L)'
;MLQPQHVIEISDDDDDDAPEIEESEWKKKLFASLNAIQAERKLVSFRSYQEFVNPGLKIGGQQIIPLPPTDHYAEIIKELSHSVQGTDNKAQNVWELDRAQFDLINPAWPSCLDRIAQDIPKELGIENELLSPKKLTLQGPGPVAEQDQSLEQSDYIVGHISICLPSEHQGRDIGVSLGGRRKTVSTAPSSALDLSAIGWISPAHSLATELVSGYRLTISYIVHRFNDEQSTAPSSYVGSGRVEEVRQMW
;
A
#
# COMPACT_ATOMS: atom_id res chain seq x y z
N MET A 1 70.42 -5.93 -44.57
CA MET A 1 69.93 -4.62 -45.04
C MET A 1 68.46 -4.54 -44.65
N LEU A 2 68.16 -3.83 -43.57
CA LEU A 2 66.80 -3.63 -43.06
C LEU A 2 66.25 -2.34 -43.68
N GLN A 3 65.06 -2.40 -44.28
CA GLN A 3 64.31 -1.26 -44.80
C GLN A 3 63.62 -0.49 -43.65
N PRO A 4 63.38 0.83 -43.83
CA PRO A 4 62.94 1.70 -42.74
C PRO A 4 61.45 1.57 -42.43
N GLN A 5 61.13 1.86 -41.16
CA GLN A 5 59.80 1.89 -40.56
C GLN A 5 58.90 2.93 -41.23
N HIS A 6 57.71 2.52 -41.64
CA HIS A 6 56.64 3.43 -42.01
C HIS A 6 56.03 3.96 -40.70
N VAL A 7 56.38 5.20 -40.35
CA VAL A 7 55.68 5.96 -39.32
C VAL A 7 54.29 6.27 -39.87
N ILE A 8 53.25 5.78 -39.21
CA ILE A 8 51.87 6.20 -39.42
C ILE A 8 51.70 7.43 -38.53
N GLU A 9 51.75 8.62 -39.13
CA GLU A 9 51.21 9.82 -38.49
C GLU A 9 49.68 9.66 -38.49
N ILE A 10 49.13 9.37 -37.31
CA ILE A 10 47.70 9.48 -37.05
C ILE A 10 47.46 10.98 -36.86
N SER A 11 46.77 11.61 -37.79
CA SER A 11 46.29 12.97 -37.59
C SER A 11 45.16 12.93 -36.56
N ASP A 12 45.37 13.60 -35.43
CA ASP A 12 44.31 13.98 -34.51
C ASP A 12 43.48 15.09 -35.19
N ASP A 13 42.55 14.68 -36.07
CA ASP A 13 41.41 15.51 -36.43
C ASP A 13 40.37 15.34 -35.30
N ASP A 14 40.59 16.08 -34.21
CA ASP A 14 39.58 16.39 -33.19
C ASP A 14 38.52 17.30 -33.84
N ASP A 15 37.62 16.70 -34.62
CA ASP A 15 36.37 17.33 -35.04
C ASP A 15 35.35 17.16 -33.89
N ASP A 16 35.63 17.83 -32.76
CA ASP A 16 34.74 17.92 -31.59
C ASP A 16 33.69 19.03 -31.78
N ASP A 17 33.19 19.21 -33.00
CA ASP A 17 31.98 19.97 -33.31
C ASP A 17 30.76 19.05 -33.17
N ALA A 18 30.63 18.39 -32.02
CA ALA A 18 29.32 17.94 -31.57
C ALA A 18 28.50 19.20 -31.25
N PRO A 19 27.45 19.53 -32.00
CA PRO A 19 26.69 20.75 -31.75
C PRO A 19 26.18 20.71 -30.31
N GLU A 20 26.56 21.70 -29.50
CA GLU A 20 25.89 21.98 -28.24
C GLU A 20 24.39 22.07 -28.57
N ILE A 21 23.64 21.05 -28.16
CA ILE A 21 22.20 21.01 -28.37
C ILE A 21 21.64 22.11 -27.48
N GLU A 22 21.50 23.30 -28.05
CA GLU A 22 20.95 24.48 -27.40
C GLU A 22 19.57 24.09 -26.88
N GLU A 23 19.49 23.89 -25.56
CA GLU A 23 18.30 23.34 -24.95
C GLU A 23 17.16 24.34 -25.18
N SER A 24 16.23 23.97 -26.05
CA SER A 24 15.19 24.86 -26.55
C SER A 24 14.48 25.58 -25.39
N GLU A 25 14.29 26.89 -25.52
CA GLU A 25 13.69 27.74 -24.48
C GLU A 25 12.36 27.22 -23.91
N TRP A 26 11.59 26.46 -24.70
CA TRP A 26 10.36 25.83 -24.21
C TRP A 26 10.64 24.69 -23.21
N LYS A 27 11.75 23.95 -23.34
CA LYS A 27 12.17 22.91 -22.40
C LYS A 27 12.56 23.52 -21.06
N LYS A 28 13.36 24.60 -21.08
CA LYS A 28 13.72 25.36 -19.87
C LYS A 28 12.48 25.91 -19.17
N LYS A 29 11.53 26.49 -19.94
CA LYS A 29 10.25 26.98 -19.41
C LYS A 29 9.37 25.86 -18.86
N LEU A 30 9.29 24.72 -19.55
CA LEU A 30 8.54 23.55 -19.08
C LEU A 30 9.16 23.00 -17.79
N PHE A 31 10.49 22.86 -17.73
CA PHE A 31 11.20 22.38 -16.55
C PHE A 31 11.03 23.34 -15.37
N ALA A 32 11.15 24.64 -15.59
CA ALA A 32 10.86 25.67 -14.59
C ALA A 32 9.39 25.62 -14.14
N SER A 33 8.45 25.40 -15.05
CA SER A 33 7.02 25.30 -14.74
C SER A 33 6.70 24.05 -13.94
N LEU A 34 7.27 22.89 -14.30
CA LEU A 34 7.14 21.64 -13.56
C LEU A 34 7.76 21.75 -12.16
N ASN A 35 8.92 22.39 -12.03
CA ASN A 35 9.54 22.66 -10.71
C ASN A 35 8.74 23.69 -9.89
N ALA A 36 8.04 24.62 -10.54
CA ALA A 36 7.19 25.61 -9.89
C ALA A 36 5.85 25.03 -9.41
N ILE A 37 5.44 23.85 -9.87
CA ILE A 37 4.30 23.11 -9.30
C ILE A 37 4.74 22.58 -7.92
N GLN A 38 4.63 23.44 -6.91
CA GLN A 38 4.94 23.15 -5.50
C GLN A 38 3.93 22.23 -4.81
N ALA A 39 2.96 21.67 -5.53
CA ALA A 39 2.06 20.67 -4.98
C ALA A 39 2.80 19.33 -4.89
N GLU A 40 3.73 19.20 -3.93
CA GLU A 40 4.26 17.90 -3.55
C GLU A 40 3.11 17.06 -2.99
N ARG A 41 2.45 16.31 -3.87
CA ARG A 41 1.47 15.32 -3.45
C ARG A 41 2.16 14.36 -2.50
N LYS A 42 1.59 14.23 -1.30
CA LYS A 42 2.13 13.35 -0.27
C LYS A 42 2.05 11.92 -0.77
N LEU A 43 3.18 11.22 -0.74
CA LEU A 43 3.29 9.84 -1.20
C LEU A 43 2.59 8.85 -0.25
N VAL A 44 2.74 9.11 1.04
CA VAL A 44 2.27 8.26 2.13
C VAL A 44 1.73 9.13 3.26
N SER A 45 0.62 8.72 3.85
CA SER A 45 0.02 9.32 5.04
C SER A 45 0.00 8.28 6.15
N PHE A 46 0.18 8.73 7.38
CA PHE A 46 0.18 7.89 8.57
C PHE A 46 -0.50 8.61 9.72
N ARG A 47 -1.39 7.90 10.43
CA ARG A 47 -1.98 8.36 11.68
C ARG A 47 -2.07 7.23 12.70
N SER A 48 -1.90 7.59 13.97
CA SER A 48 -2.25 6.76 15.13
C SER A 48 -3.51 7.33 15.79
N TYR A 49 -4.37 6.44 16.29
CA TYR A 49 -5.65 6.75 16.90
C TYR A 49 -5.71 6.03 18.26
N GLN A 50 -5.46 6.79 19.33
CA GLN A 50 -5.59 6.32 20.72
C GLN A 50 -7.07 6.12 21.10
N GLU A 51 -7.92 7.01 20.59
CA GLU A 51 -9.38 6.89 20.69
C GLU A 51 -9.92 6.31 19.38
N PHE A 52 -10.36 5.06 19.45
CA PHE A 52 -10.95 4.35 18.34
C PHE A 52 -12.06 3.41 18.83
N VAL A 53 -12.95 3.06 17.89
CA VAL A 53 -14.00 2.07 18.13
C VAL A 53 -13.40 0.69 17.91
N ASN A 54 -13.49 -0.22 18.88
CA ASN A 54 -13.12 -1.61 18.65
C ASN A 54 -14.03 -2.20 17.55
N PRO A 55 -13.48 -2.71 16.44
CA PRO A 55 -14.29 -3.20 15.31
C PRO A 55 -15.22 -4.36 15.65
N GLY A 56 -14.97 -5.10 16.73
CA GLY A 56 -15.63 -6.37 16.99
C GLY A 56 -15.28 -7.38 15.91
N LEU A 57 -13.98 -7.71 15.79
CA LEU A 57 -13.50 -8.62 14.76
C LEU A 57 -14.09 -10.02 14.98
N LYS A 58 -14.75 -10.55 13.96
CA LYS A 58 -15.33 -11.89 13.94
C LYS A 58 -14.83 -12.66 12.72
N ILE A 59 -14.36 -13.89 12.91
CA ILE A 59 -13.79 -14.72 11.85
C ILE A 59 -14.57 -16.05 11.76
N GLY A 60 -14.76 -16.56 10.54
CA GLY A 60 -15.43 -17.84 10.32
C GLY A 60 -16.88 -17.89 10.80
N GLY A 61 -17.55 -16.73 10.90
CA GLY A 61 -18.96 -16.62 11.27
C GLY A 61 -19.29 -16.96 12.74
N GLN A 62 -18.31 -17.33 13.56
CA GLN A 62 -18.55 -17.75 14.95
C GLN A 62 -17.55 -17.17 15.95
N GLN A 63 -16.28 -17.05 15.57
CA GLN A 63 -15.22 -16.70 16.51
C GLN A 63 -15.05 -15.18 16.63
N ILE A 64 -15.26 -14.62 17.82
CA ILE A 64 -14.90 -13.23 18.13
C ILE A 64 -13.43 -13.21 18.56
N ILE A 65 -12.66 -12.29 17.97
CA ILE A 65 -11.25 -12.06 18.26
C ILE A 65 -11.12 -10.78 19.09
N PRO A 66 -10.68 -10.86 20.35
CA PRO A 66 -10.38 -9.67 21.15
C PRO A 66 -9.12 -8.98 20.64
N LEU A 67 -9.06 -7.67 20.86
CA LEU A 67 -7.92 -6.82 20.52
C LEU A 67 -7.34 -6.20 21.80
N PRO A 68 -6.01 -6.18 21.99
CA PRO A 68 -5.02 -6.85 21.13
C PRO A 68 -5.09 -8.39 21.24
N PRO A 69 -4.81 -9.13 20.14
CA PRO A 69 -4.84 -10.59 20.17
C PRO A 69 -3.67 -11.13 20.99
N THR A 70 -3.94 -12.09 21.88
CA THR A 70 -2.91 -12.89 22.54
C THR A 70 -2.39 -13.98 21.61
N ASP A 71 -1.31 -14.67 21.99
CA ASP A 71 -0.80 -15.83 21.24
C ASP A 71 -1.89 -16.87 20.94
N HIS A 72 -2.77 -17.16 21.91
CA HIS A 72 -3.90 -18.07 21.70
C HIS A 72 -4.82 -17.64 20.54
N TYR A 73 -5.20 -16.36 20.47
CA TYR A 73 -6.05 -15.85 19.39
C TYR A 73 -5.29 -15.70 18.08
N ALA A 74 -3.98 -15.44 18.12
CA ALA A 74 -3.13 -15.48 16.94
C ALA A 74 -3.15 -16.87 16.30
N GLU A 75 -3.01 -17.95 17.09
CA GLU A 75 -3.11 -19.33 16.56
C GLU A 75 -4.48 -19.62 15.95
N ILE A 76 -5.57 -19.18 16.58
CA ILE A 76 -6.92 -19.34 16.00
C ILE A 76 -7.04 -18.62 14.65
N ILE A 77 -6.51 -17.39 14.54
CA ILE A 77 -6.50 -16.68 13.25
C ILE A 77 -5.71 -17.49 12.22
N LYS A 78 -4.53 -18.04 12.58
CA LYS A 78 -3.71 -18.86 11.66
C LYS A 78 -4.46 -20.09 11.17
N GLU A 79 -5.16 -20.80 12.05
CA GLU A 79 -5.93 -22.01 11.73
C GLU A 79 -7.09 -21.72 10.76
N LEU A 80 -7.72 -20.55 10.88
CA LEU A 80 -8.86 -20.17 10.04
C LEU A 80 -8.45 -19.48 8.73
N SER A 81 -7.19 -19.10 8.60
CA SER A 81 -6.65 -18.36 7.45
C SER A 81 -6.00 -19.29 6.43
N HIS A 82 -5.90 -18.83 5.19
CA HIS A 82 -4.94 -19.43 4.27
C HIS A 82 -3.58 -18.77 4.46
N SER A 83 -2.53 -19.54 4.25
CA SER A 83 -1.19 -19.13 4.62
C SER A 83 -0.37 -18.84 3.38
N VAL A 84 0.28 -17.68 3.33
CA VAL A 84 0.97 -17.17 2.14
C VAL A 84 2.45 -17.53 2.25
N GLN A 85 2.97 -18.29 1.29
CA GLN A 85 4.40 -18.58 1.19
C GLN A 85 5.11 -17.46 0.43
N GLY A 86 6.24 -17.00 0.96
CA GLY A 86 7.14 -16.13 0.21
C GLY A 86 7.87 -16.91 -0.88
N THR A 87 8.36 -16.19 -1.90
CA THR A 87 9.12 -16.71 -3.06
C THR A 87 10.37 -17.51 -2.67
N ASP A 88 10.92 -17.29 -1.47
CA ASP A 88 12.18 -17.88 -1.01
C ASP A 88 12.05 -19.19 -0.18
N ASN A 89 10.89 -19.86 -0.13
CA ASN A 89 10.67 -21.07 0.69
C ASN A 89 11.02 -20.92 2.19
N LYS A 90 11.14 -19.68 2.70
CA LYS A 90 11.33 -19.39 4.13
C LYS A 90 10.02 -19.53 4.90
N ALA A 91 10.13 -19.57 6.22
CA ALA A 91 9.04 -19.80 7.16
C ALA A 91 7.78 -19.01 6.81
N GLN A 92 6.65 -19.70 6.84
CA GLN A 92 5.34 -19.14 6.62
C GLN A 92 4.97 -18.21 7.79
N ASN A 93 4.97 -16.90 7.53
CA ASN A 93 4.74 -15.89 8.54
C ASN A 93 3.63 -14.88 8.18
N VAL A 94 2.85 -15.18 7.14
CA VAL A 94 1.71 -14.37 6.71
C VAL A 94 0.50 -15.27 6.53
N TRP A 95 -0.60 -14.87 7.17
CA TRP A 95 -1.89 -15.56 7.12
C TRP A 95 -2.97 -14.56 6.70
N GLU A 96 -3.75 -14.91 5.69
CA GLU A 96 -4.73 -14.03 5.06
C GLU A 96 -6.13 -14.63 5.09
N LEU A 97 -7.09 -13.72 5.23
CA LEU A 97 -8.52 -13.96 5.14
C LEU A 97 -9.10 -12.96 4.14
N ASP A 98 -9.81 -13.48 3.14
CA ASP A 98 -10.55 -12.67 2.19
C ASP A 98 -11.71 -11.96 2.88
N ARG A 99 -12.22 -10.89 2.25
CA ARG A 99 -13.34 -10.09 2.75
C ARG A 99 -14.53 -10.91 3.23
N ALA A 100 -14.87 -12.02 2.57
CA ALA A 100 -16.01 -12.85 2.94
C ALA A 100 -15.80 -13.72 4.20
N GLN A 101 -14.57 -13.82 4.70
CA GLN A 101 -14.20 -14.73 5.80
C GLN A 101 -14.15 -14.03 7.17
N PHE A 102 -14.33 -12.71 7.21
CA PHE A 102 -14.37 -11.93 8.46
C PHE A 102 -15.42 -10.83 8.43
N ASP A 103 -15.96 -10.52 9.61
CA ASP A 103 -16.91 -9.44 9.85
C ASP A 103 -16.37 -8.47 10.91
N LEU A 104 -16.78 -7.21 10.80
CA LEU A 104 -16.55 -6.17 11.80
C LEU A 104 -17.91 -5.82 12.39
N ILE A 105 -18.26 -6.47 13.49
CA ILE A 105 -19.66 -6.53 13.97
C ILE A 105 -20.07 -5.35 14.83
N ASN A 106 -19.14 -4.46 15.20
CA ASN A 106 -19.47 -3.28 15.96
C ASN A 106 -20.16 -2.23 15.05
N PRO A 107 -21.44 -1.88 15.28
CA PRO A 107 -22.16 -0.94 14.43
C PRO A 107 -21.61 0.49 14.45
N ALA A 108 -20.74 0.83 15.41
CA ALA A 108 -20.05 2.12 15.46
C ALA A 108 -18.72 2.12 14.68
N TRP A 109 -18.25 0.95 14.22
CA TRP A 109 -17.01 0.85 13.43
C TRP A 109 -17.02 1.69 12.15
N PRO A 110 -18.12 1.76 11.38
CA PRO A 110 -18.17 2.58 10.17
C PRO A 110 -17.81 4.04 10.40
N SER A 111 -18.30 4.66 11.47
CA SER A 111 -17.94 6.06 11.78
C SER A 111 -16.45 6.23 12.09
N CYS A 112 -15.80 5.22 12.66
CA CYS A 112 -14.35 5.22 12.82
C CYS A 112 -13.63 5.10 11.47
N LEU A 113 -14.15 4.26 10.56
CA LEU A 113 -13.63 4.13 9.20
C LEU A 113 -13.81 5.43 8.39
N ASP A 114 -14.95 6.11 8.52
CA ASP A 114 -15.23 7.39 7.85
C ASP A 114 -14.21 8.46 8.26
N ARG A 115 -13.87 8.53 9.55
CA ARG A 115 -12.81 9.43 10.03
C ARG A 115 -11.46 9.10 9.38
N ILE A 116 -11.10 7.81 9.30
CA ILE A 116 -9.85 7.38 8.66
C ILE A 116 -9.87 7.72 7.16
N ALA A 117 -11.02 7.55 6.50
CA ALA A 117 -11.22 7.90 5.09
C ALA A 117 -11.16 9.42 4.85
N GLN A 118 -11.56 10.25 5.80
CA GLN A 118 -11.38 11.70 5.71
C GLN A 118 -9.94 12.13 5.97
N ASP A 119 -9.26 11.45 6.89
CA ASP A 119 -7.93 11.83 7.35
C ASP A 119 -6.82 11.45 6.37
N ILE A 120 -6.86 10.23 5.85
CA ILE A 120 -5.76 9.64 5.07
C ILE A 120 -5.82 10.08 3.60
N PRO A 121 -6.90 9.81 2.82
CA PRO A 121 -7.09 10.34 1.46
C PRO A 121 -6.85 11.85 1.32
N LYS A 122 -7.38 12.67 2.23
CA LYS A 122 -7.16 14.13 2.21
C LYS A 122 -5.70 14.51 2.28
N GLU A 123 -4.91 13.86 3.15
CA GLU A 123 -3.46 14.10 3.22
C GLU A 123 -2.71 13.66 1.96
N LEU A 124 -3.24 12.67 1.24
CA LEU A 124 -2.71 12.20 -0.04
C LEU A 124 -3.19 13.05 -1.22
N GLY A 125 -4.06 14.04 -0.98
CA GLY A 125 -4.72 14.81 -2.05
C GLY A 125 -5.56 13.90 -2.95
N ILE A 126 -6.22 12.91 -2.38
CA ILE A 126 -7.25 12.10 -3.04
C ILE A 126 -8.60 12.71 -2.66
N GLU A 127 -9.45 12.92 -3.65
CA GLU A 127 -10.81 13.44 -3.51
C GLU A 127 -11.79 12.49 -4.21
N ASN A 128 -13.06 12.54 -3.79
CA ASN A 128 -14.15 11.71 -4.32
C ASN A 128 -13.79 10.23 -4.28
N GLU A 129 -13.49 9.71 -3.08
CA GLU A 129 -13.04 8.35 -2.90
C GLU A 129 -14.11 7.41 -2.33
N LEU A 130 -13.96 6.13 -2.67
CA LEU A 130 -14.69 5.03 -2.05
C LEU A 130 -13.70 3.99 -1.54
N LEU A 131 -13.86 3.59 -0.28
CA LEU A 131 -13.05 2.53 0.33
C LEU A 131 -13.74 1.19 0.18
N SER A 132 -13.06 0.21 -0.41
CA SER A 132 -13.51 -1.18 -0.42
C SER A 132 -12.60 -2.04 0.46
N PRO A 133 -13.12 -2.69 1.51
CA PRO A 133 -12.36 -3.61 2.33
C PRO A 133 -11.95 -4.83 1.51
N LYS A 134 -10.68 -5.21 1.61
CA LYS A 134 -10.08 -6.26 0.78
C LYS A 134 -9.82 -7.54 1.56
N LYS A 135 -8.97 -7.46 2.58
CA LYS A 135 -8.45 -8.62 3.30
C LYS A 135 -8.04 -8.28 4.73
N LEU A 136 -8.09 -9.29 5.59
CA LEU A 136 -7.48 -9.28 6.91
C LEU A 136 -6.18 -10.09 6.83
N THR A 137 -5.10 -9.55 7.38
CA THR A 137 -3.78 -10.19 7.33
C THR A 137 -3.18 -10.21 8.73
N LEU A 138 -2.79 -11.39 9.21
CA LEU A 138 -1.95 -11.58 10.38
C LEU A 138 -0.51 -11.83 9.91
N GLN A 139 0.43 -11.07 10.46
CA GLN A 139 1.86 -11.20 10.18
C GLN A 139 2.59 -11.58 11.46
N GLY A 140 3.38 -12.65 11.41
CA GLY A 140 4.25 -13.09 12.49
C GLY A 140 5.72 -12.77 12.22
N PRO A 141 6.62 -13.14 13.14
CA PRO A 141 8.03 -12.83 13.02
C PRO A 141 8.66 -13.41 11.74
N GLY A 142 9.58 -12.67 11.13
CA GLY A 142 10.33 -13.08 9.95
C GLY A 142 10.25 -12.09 8.78
N PRO A 143 10.87 -12.45 7.64
CA PRO A 143 11.01 -11.58 6.47
C PRO A 143 9.66 -11.27 5.80
N VAL A 144 9.62 -10.25 4.96
CA VAL A 144 8.42 -9.94 4.17
C VAL A 144 8.22 -11.01 3.10
N ALA A 145 7.04 -11.61 3.03
CA ALA A 145 6.59 -12.26 1.81
C ALA A 145 6.33 -11.16 0.77
N GLU A 146 7.15 -11.10 -0.30
CA GLU A 146 6.88 -10.22 -1.43
C GLU A 146 5.47 -10.53 -1.97
N GLN A 147 4.56 -9.55 -1.88
CA GLN A 147 3.25 -9.67 -2.49
C GLN A 147 3.29 -9.06 -3.88
N ASP A 148 2.88 -9.84 -4.87
CA ASP A 148 2.74 -9.37 -6.23
C ASP A 148 1.60 -8.35 -6.31
N GLN A 149 1.95 -7.07 -6.33
CA GLN A 149 1.02 -5.94 -6.46
C GLN A 149 0.65 -5.66 -7.93
N SER A 150 1.19 -6.41 -8.90
CA SER A 150 0.99 -6.14 -10.33
C SER A 150 -0.46 -6.33 -10.78
N LEU A 151 -1.20 -7.22 -10.12
CA LEU A 151 -2.62 -7.51 -10.42
C LEU A 151 -3.59 -6.44 -9.89
N GLU A 152 -3.11 -5.47 -9.11
CA GLU A 152 -3.96 -4.47 -8.43
C GLU A 152 -3.96 -3.10 -9.14
N GLN A 153 -3.40 -3.02 -10.34
CA GLN A 153 -3.34 -1.79 -11.10
C GLN A 153 -4.57 -1.70 -12.02
N SER A 154 -5.46 -0.75 -11.71
CA SER A 154 -6.52 -0.31 -12.62
C SER A 154 -6.66 1.20 -12.53
N ASP A 155 -7.21 1.82 -13.58
CA ASP A 155 -7.38 3.28 -13.67
C ASP A 155 -8.29 3.85 -12.56
N TYR A 156 -9.09 3.00 -11.91
CA TYR A 156 -9.99 3.38 -10.83
C TYR A 156 -9.34 3.32 -9.45
N ILE A 157 -8.22 2.62 -9.28
CA ILE A 157 -7.51 2.49 -8.00
C ILE A 157 -6.52 3.63 -7.86
N VAL A 158 -6.77 4.51 -6.89
CA VAL A 158 -5.96 5.70 -6.65
C VAL A 158 -5.06 5.59 -5.41
N GLY A 159 -5.28 4.57 -4.60
CA GLY A 159 -4.43 4.29 -3.45
C GLY A 159 -4.88 3.08 -2.65
N HIS A 160 -4.15 2.83 -1.58
CA HIS A 160 -4.38 1.75 -0.64
C HIS A 160 -4.30 2.28 0.79
N ILE A 161 -5.06 1.68 1.69
CA ILE A 161 -5.00 1.96 3.12
C ILE A 161 -4.86 0.64 3.88
N SER A 162 -3.85 0.56 4.75
CA SER A 162 -3.68 -0.53 5.71
C SER A 162 -3.97 0.00 7.11
N ILE A 163 -5.05 -0.50 7.72
CA ILE A 163 -5.39 -0.23 9.11
C ILE A 163 -4.77 -1.32 9.97
N CYS A 164 -3.80 -0.98 10.81
CA CYS A 164 -3.26 -1.85 11.83
C CYS A 164 -4.13 -1.79 13.08
N LEU A 165 -4.73 -2.92 13.42
CA LEU A 165 -5.46 -3.08 14.68
C LEU A 165 -4.45 -3.21 15.83
N PRO A 166 -4.87 -2.91 17.09
CA PRO A 166 -4.04 -3.17 18.26
C PRO A 166 -3.56 -4.62 18.24
N SER A 167 -2.24 -4.79 18.16
CA SER A 167 -1.53 -6.05 18.09
C SER A 167 -0.05 -5.76 18.34
N GLU A 168 0.45 -6.14 19.52
CA GLU A 168 1.82 -5.81 19.93
C GLU A 168 2.85 -6.47 19.00
N HIS A 169 3.74 -5.66 18.43
CA HIS A 169 4.84 -6.13 17.58
C HIS A 169 6.05 -5.19 17.60
N GLN A 170 7.19 -5.72 17.14
CA GLN A 170 8.42 -4.96 16.91
C GLN A 170 8.87 -5.06 15.44
N GLY A 171 9.48 -4.00 14.93
CA GLY A 171 9.93 -3.91 13.53
C GLY A 171 8.79 -3.60 12.57
N ARG A 172 8.88 -4.10 11.34
CA ARG A 172 7.85 -3.97 10.29
C ARG A 172 7.59 -2.53 9.83
N ASP A 173 8.64 -1.72 9.77
CA ASP A 173 8.60 -0.42 9.11
C ASP A 173 8.22 -0.58 7.63
N ILE A 174 7.30 0.25 7.15
CA ILE A 174 6.80 0.25 5.78
C ILE A 174 7.45 1.40 5.01
N GLY A 175 8.27 1.04 4.04
CA GLY A 175 8.82 1.95 3.05
C GLY A 175 7.88 2.08 1.86
N VAL A 176 7.50 3.31 1.51
CA VAL A 176 6.74 3.63 0.30
C VAL A 176 7.63 4.43 -0.64
N SER A 177 7.68 4.04 -1.92
CA SER A 177 8.51 4.72 -2.92
C SER A 177 7.81 4.91 -4.26
N LEU A 178 8.04 6.07 -4.87
CA LEU A 178 7.56 6.43 -6.22
C LEU A 178 8.50 7.46 -6.83
N GLY A 179 8.99 7.23 -8.06
CA GLY A 179 9.78 8.20 -8.81
C GLY A 179 11.01 8.72 -8.07
N GLY A 180 11.79 7.84 -7.42
CA GLY A 180 12.97 8.21 -6.63
C GLY A 180 12.69 8.80 -5.24
N ARG A 181 11.45 9.16 -4.91
CA ARG A 181 11.04 9.55 -3.55
C ARG A 181 10.82 8.30 -2.72
N ARG A 182 11.29 8.30 -1.46
CA ARG A 182 11.04 7.24 -0.48
C ARG A 182 10.65 7.84 0.87
N LYS A 183 9.67 7.23 1.53
CA LYS A 183 9.27 7.55 2.90
C LYS A 183 9.08 6.25 3.67
N THR A 184 9.46 6.26 4.94
CA THR A 184 9.33 5.10 5.82
C THR A 184 8.43 5.46 7.01
N VAL A 185 7.55 4.55 7.39
CA VAL A 185 6.59 4.70 8.48
C VAL A 185 6.65 3.47 9.38
N SER A 186 6.52 3.65 10.69
CA SER A 186 6.49 2.54 11.65
C SER A 186 5.15 2.48 12.40
N THR A 187 4.57 1.29 12.53
CA THR A 187 3.39 1.03 13.38
C THR A 187 3.76 0.50 14.77
N ALA A 188 5.00 0.06 14.97
CA ALA A 188 5.43 -0.63 16.19
C ALA A 188 5.31 0.20 17.49
N PRO A 189 5.65 1.51 17.54
CA PRO A 189 5.75 2.25 18.81
C PRO A 189 4.48 2.28 19.66
N SER A 190 3.30 2.25 19.04
CA SER A 190 1.99 2.26 19.72
C SER A 190 1.16 0.99 19.46
N SER A 191 1.78 -0.03 18.87
CA SER A 191 1.11 -1.20 18.31
C SER A 191 0.27 -2.00 19.30
N ALA A 192 0.63 -2.00 20.59
CA ALA A 192 -0.07 -2.80 21.59
C ALA A 192 -1.52 -2.34 21.83
N LEU A 193 -1.79 -1.03 21.75
CA LEU A 193 -3.06 -0.46 22.21
C LEU A 193 -3.70 0.53 21.23
N ASP A 194 -2.92 1.16 20.35
CA ASP A 194 -3.45 2.10 19.38
C ASP A 194 -3.88 1.39 18.11
N LEU A 195 -4.88 1.97 17.45
CA LEU A 195 -5.15 1.71 16.04
C LEU A 195 -4.28 2.65 15.21
N SER A 196 -3.65 2.15 14.15
CA SER A 196 -2.94 3.03 13.21
C SER A 196 -3.38 2.78 11.77
N ALA A 197 -3.31 3.82 10.93
CA ALA A 197 -3.64 3.72 9.52
C ALA A 197 -2.49 4.29 8.69
N ILE A 198 -2.06 3.53 7.68
CA ILE A 198 -1.10 3.97 6.67
C ILE A 198 -1.82 3.95 5.33
N GLY A 199 -1.78 5.06 4.61
CA GLY A 199 -2.25 5.13 3.22
C GLY A 199 -1.17 5.56 2.27
N TRP A 200 -1.20 5.04 1.05
CA TRP A 200 -0.29 5.45 -0.02
C TRP A 200 -1.02 5.51 -1.35
N ILE A 201 -0.54 6.40 -2.23
CA ILE A 201 -1.09 6.55 -3.58
C ILE A 201 -0.68 5.38 -4.47
N SER A 202 -1.53 5.00 -5.41
CA SER A 202 -1.13 4.17 -6.55
C SER A 202 -0.55 5.10 -7.62
N PRO A 203 0.59 4.78 -8.27
CA PRO A 203 1.27 3.48 -8.34
C PRO A 203 2.48 3.33 -7.40
N ALA A 204 2.48 3.93 -6.20
CA ALA A 204 3.62 3.79 -5.31
C ALA A 204 3.84 2.34 -4.86
N HIS A 205 5.11 1.92 -4.82
CA HIS A 205 5.50 0.62 -4.32
C HIS A 205 5.64 0.66 -2.80
N SER A 206 5.05 -0.32 -2.11
CA SER A 206 5.24 -0.51 -0.68
C SER A 206 6.09 -1.75 -0.40
N LEU A 207 7.11 -1.59 0.44
CA LEU A 207 7.97 -2.67 0.92
C LEU A 207 8.12 -2.55 2.43
N ALA A 208 7.89 -3.63 3.15
CA ALA A 208 8.07 -3.64 4.59
C ALA A 208 9.47 -4.13 4.98
N THR A 209 9.86 -3.90 6.23
CA THR A 209 11.00 -4.56 6.85
C THR A 209 10.55 -5.84 7.55
N GLU A 210 11.50 -6.60 8.08
CA GLU A 210 11.22 -7.78 8.90
C GLU A 210 10.41 -7.43 10.15
N LEU A 211 9.47 -8.32 10.50
CA LEU A 211 8.79 -8.27 11.80
C LEU A 211 9.65 -9.07 12.79
N VAL A 212 10.08 -8.44 13.88
CA VAL A 212 11.07 -9.00 14.81
C VAL A 212 10.40 -9.87 15.87
N SER A 213 9.29 -9.41 16.44
CA SER A 213 8.56 -10.13 17.48
C SER A 213 7.08 -9.73 17.51
N GLY A 214 6.25 -10.58 18.11
CA GLY A 214 4.81 -10.36 18.25
C GLY A 214 4.05 -10.61 16.96
N TYR A 215 2.88 -9.99 16.83
CA TYR A 215 2.02 -10.13 15.65
C TYR A 215 1.49 -8.78 15.20
N ARG A 216 1.42 -8.58 13.89
CA ARG A 216 0.81 -7.40 13.27
C ARG A 216 -0.46 -7.83 12.54
N LEU A 217 -1.61 -7.37 13.05
CA LEU A 217 -2.92 -7.65 12.48
C LEU A 217 -3.45 -6.43 11.73
N THR A 218 -3.73 -6.58 10.44
CA THR A 218 -4.18 -5.47 9.59
C THR A 218 -5.41 -5.77 8.76
N ILE A 219 -6.25 -4.76 8.56
CA ILE A 219 -7.30 -4.74 7.54
C ILE A 219 -6.84 -3.86 6.38
N SER A 220 -6.81 -4.42 5.17
CA SER A 220 -6.43 -3.71 3.96
C SER A 220 -7.67 -3.21 3.22
N TYR A 221 -7.61 -1.98 2.74
CA TYR A 221 -8.63 -1.31 1.93
C TYR A 221 -8.01 -0.79 0.63
N ILE A 222 -8.80 -0.87 -0.44
CA ILE A 222 -8.50 -0.21 -1.72
C ILE A 222 -9.26 1.10 -1.75
N VAL A 223 -8.58 2.17 -2.20
CA VAL A 223 -9.17 3.49 -2.42
C VAL A 223 -9.46 3.64 -3.91
N HIS A 224 -10.75 3.69 -4.25
CA HIS A 224 -11.21 3.90 -5.60
C HIS A 224 -11.54 5.37 -5.82
N ARG A 225 -11.31 5.87 -7.03
CA ARG A 225 -11.89 7.14 -7.45
C ARG A 225 -13.33 6.94 -7.86
N PHE A 226 -14.22 7.65 -7.21
CA PHE A 226 -15.62 7.76 -7.56
C PHE A 226 -15.78 8.84 -8.63
N ASN A 227 -16.45 8.51 -9.74
CA ASN A 227 -16.74 9.45 -10.82
C ASN A 227 -18.26 9.52 -11.00
N ASP A 228 -18.87 10.64 -10.62
CA ASP A 228 -20.35 10.84 -10.60
C ASP A 228 -20.98 10.64 -11.99
N GLU A 229 -20.23 10.86 -13.07
CA GLU A 229 -20.71 10.79 -14.45
C GLU A 229 -20.72 9.37 -15.06
N GLN A 230 -20.16 8.37 -14.35
CA GLN A 230 -20.16 6.96 -14.77
C GLN A 230 -20.70 6.07 -13.66
N SER A 231 -21.95 6.30 -13.26
CA SER A 231 -22.75 5.27 -12.58
C SER A 231 -23.15 4.15 -13.57
N THR A 232 -22.16 3.45 -14.12
CA THR A 232 -22.30 2.08 -14.59
C THR A 232 -21.19 1.29 -13.94
N ALA A 233 -21.56 0.44 -12.98
CA ALA A 233 -20.66 -0.46 -12.30
C ALA A 233 -19.71 -1.14 -13.30
N PRO A 234 -18.41 -1.31 -12.99
CA PRO A 234 -17.53 -2.09 -13.84
C PRO A 234 -18.05 -3.53 -13.90
N SER A 235 -18.74 -3.82 -15.00
CA SER A 235 -19.19 -5.15 -15.40
C SER A 235 -17.97 -5.95 -15.82
N SER A 236 -17.27 -6.58 -14.88
CA SER A 236 -16.44 -7.76 -15.17
C SER A 236 -16.01 -8.53 -13.93
N TYR A 237 -16.96 -8.89 -13.05
CA TYR A 237 -16.92 -10.19 -12.37
C TYR A 237 -18.36 -10.70 -12.25
N VAL A 238 -18.86 -11.25 -13.37
CA VAL A 238 -20.08 -12.05 -13.38
C VAL A 238 -19.76 -13.39 -12.71
N GLY A 239 -19.83 -13.38 -11.38
CA GLY A 239 -20.06 -14.55 -10.55
C GLY A 239 -21.42 -14.38 -9.88
N SER A 240 -22.47 -14.69 -10.65
CA SER A 240 -23.86 -14.92 -10.23
C SER A 240 -24.35 -14.29 -8.91
N GLY A 241 -24.99 -13.12 -9.02
CA GLY A 241 -26.08 -12.71 -8.14
C GLY A 241 -25.70 -11.74 -7.02
N ARG A 242 -26.36 -10.56 -7.05
CA ARG A 242 -26.53 -9.55 -5.97
C ARG A 242 -25.67 -8.27 -6.06
N VAL A 243 -25.65 -7.64 -7.24
CA VAL A 243 -25.25 -6.22 -7.39
C VAL A 243 -26.25 -5.25 -6.71
N GLU A 244 -27.48 -5.69 -6.44
CA GLU A 244 -28.49 -4.88 -5.74
C GLU A 244 -28.31 -4.76 -4.22
N GLU A 245 -27.30 -5.43 -3.65
CA GLU A 245 -27.18 -5.58 -2.19
C GLU A 245 -26.27 -4.53 -1.54
N VAL A 246 -25.39 -3.91 -2.33
CA VAL A 246 -24.49 -2.85 -1.84
C VAL A 246 -25.26 -1.53 -1.59
N ARG A 247 -26.47 -1.37 -2.14
CA ARG A 247 -27.35 -0.22 -1.89
C ARG A 247 -28.31 -0.38 -0.71
N GLN A 248 -28.41 -1.57 -0.10
CA GLN A 248 -29.38 -1.85 0.97
C GLN A 248 -28.71 -2.08 2.34
N MET A 249 -27.41 -1.80 2.48
CA MET A 249 -26.67 -1.89 3.75
C MET A 249 -26.37 -0.52 4.39
N TRP A 250 -27.04 0.55 3.95
CA TRP A 250 -27.14 1.85 4.65
C TRP A 250 -28.57 2.35 4.60
#